data_AF-B9E4U9-F1
#
_entry.id   AF-B9E4U9-F1
#
_cell.length_a   1.000
_cell.length_b   1.000
_cell.length_c   1.000
_cell.angle_alpha   90.00
_cell.angle_beta   90.00
_cell.angle_gamma   90.00
#
_symmetry.space_group_name_H-M   'P 1'
#
loop_
_entity.id
_entity.type
_entity.pdbx_description
1 polymer ?
#
loop_
_entity_poly.entity_id
_entity_poly.type
_entity_poly.pdbx_seq_one_letter_code
_entity_poly.pdbx_strand_id
1 'polypeptide(L)' 'MINTNMTEDSTVFGGRDKLREGIKEAYKRFKPKAIFVTTSCASAIIGDDIKSITDEMEKEIKIPVVPVFCEGFRSKI' A
#
# COMPACT_ATOMS: atom_id res chain seq x y z
N MET A 1 12.18 5.49 -0.27
CA MET A 1 10.75 5.45 0.08
C MET A 1 9.97 5.73 -1.19
N ILE A 2 9.00 4.88 -1.53
CA ILE A 2 8.13 5.04 -2.70
C ILE A 2 6.74 5.38 -2.17
N ASN A 3 6.06 6.33 -2.81
CA ASN A 3 4.72 6.75 -2.43
C ASN A 3 3.79 6.52 -3.64
N THR A 4 2.55 6.11 -3.37
CA THR A 4 1.50 5.96 -4.38
C THR A 4 1.01 7.30 -4.92
N ASN A 5 1.40 8.42 -4.30
CA ASN A 5 1.03 9.78 -4.70
C ASN A 5 -0.49 9.90 -4.92
N MET A 6 -1.24 9.73 -3.83
CA MET A 6 -2.70 9.82 -3.86
C MET A 6 -3.13 11.16 -4.44
N THR A 7 -3.99 11.10 -5.45
CA THR A 7 -4.63 12.26 -6.08
C THR A 7 -6.12 12.29 -5.70
N GLU A 8 -6.84 13.33 -6.10
CA GLU A 8 -8.28 13.45 -5.86
C GLU A 8 -9.05 12.24 -6.41
N ASP A 9 -8.76 11.81 -7.64
CA ASP A 9 -9.28 10.55 -8.20
C ASP A 9 -9.03 9.33 -7.32
N SER A 10 -7.82 9.22 -6.73
CA SER A 10 -7.47 8.08 -5.85
C SER A 10 -8.25 8.12 -4.54
N THR A 11 -8.70 9.30 -4.15
CA THR A 11 -9.51 9.52 -2.95
C THR A 11 -10.98 9.19 -3.21
N VAL A 12 -11.48 9.50 -4.41
CA VAL A 12 -12.88 9.29 -4.81
C VAL A 12 -13.13 7.84 -5.25
N PHE A 13 -12.24 7.27 -6.05
CA PHE A 13 -12.41 5.94 -6.65
C PHE A 13 -11.64 4.82 -5.93
N GLY A 14 -10.84 5.18 -4.92
CA GLY A 14 -9.97 4.25 -4.18
C GLY A 14 -8.56 4.14 -4.78
N GLY A 15 -7.59 3.78 -3.96
CA GLY A 15 -6.16 3.73 -4.29
C GLY A 15 -5.66 2.35 -4.71
N ARG A 16 -6.56 1.37 -4.88
CA ARG A 16 -6.25 -0.05 -5.10
C ARG A 16 -5.21 -0.29 -6.21
N ASP A 17 -5.47 0.25 -7.40
CA ASP A 17 -4.63 -0.01 -8.57
C ASP A 17 -3.29 0.73 -8.50
N LYS A 18 -3.29 1.97 -7.97
CA LYS A 18 -2.05 2.71 -7.71
C LYS A 18 -1.14 2.00 -6.72
N LEU A 19 -1.69 1.38 -5.68
CA LEU A 19 -0.89 0.60 -4.73
C LEU A 19 -0.26 -0.63 -5.38
N ARG A 20 -1.03 -1.37 -6.18
CA ARG A 20 -0.50 -2.53 -6.94
C ARG A 20 0.63 -2.10 -7.89
N GLU A 21 0.40 -1.04 -8.67
CA GLU A 21 1.41 -0.53 -9.60
C GLU A 21 2.68 -0.08 -8.84
N GLY A 22 2.52 0.65 -7.73
CA GLY A 22 3.63 1.08 -6.89
C GLY A 22 4.46 -0.08 -6.36
N ILE A 23 3.82 -1.17 -5.91
CA ILE A 23 4.51 -2.39 -5.46
C ILE A 23 5.27 -3.06 -6.61
N LYS A 24 4.65 -3.18 -7.79
CA LYS A 24 5.29 -3.79 -8.97
C LYS A 24 6.51 -2.99 -9.43
N GLU A 25 6.40 -1.66 -9.49
CA GLU A 25 7.51 -0.79 -9.86
C GLU A 25 8.62 -0.80 -8.80
N ALA A 26 8.27 -0.84 -7.51
CA ALA A 26 9.23 -1.03 -6.43
C ALA A 26 10.01 -2.34 -6.59
N TYR A 27 9.29 -3.43 -6.87
CA TYR A 27 9.90 -4.74 -7.06
C TYR A 27 10.81 -4.78 -8.30
N LYS A 28 10.33 -4.26 -9.43
CA LYS A 28 11.06 -4.23 -10.70
C LYS A 28 12.34 -3.40 -10.61
N ARG A 29 12.27 -2.24 -9.95
CA ARG A 29 13.39 -1.29 -9.88
C ARG A 29 14.46 -1.68 -8.86
N PHE A 30 14.05 -2.21 -7.70
CA PHE A 30 14.96 -2.43 -6.57
C PHE A 30 15.22 -3.91 -6.25
N LYS A 31 14.42 -4.84 -6.78
CA LYS A 31 14.46 -6.28 -6.47
C LYS A 31 14.65 -6.56 -4.96
N PRO A 32 13.81 -5.98 -4.10
CA PRO A 32 13.94 -6.13 -2.66
C PRO A 32 13.61 -7.57 -2.23
N LYS A 33 14.05 -7.95 -1.03
CA LYS A 33 13.68 -9.24 -0.41
C LYS A 33 12.36 -9.20 0.36
N ALA A 34 11.84 -8.01 0.67
CA ALA A 34 10.56 -7.78 1.33
C ALA A 34 10.08 -6.34 1.06
N ILE A 35 8.78 -6.11 1.09
CA ILE A 35 8.16 -4.79 0.93
C ILE A 35 7.26 -4.52 2.13
N PHE A 36 7.39 -3.32 2.71
CA PHE A 36 6.52 -2.83 3.77
C PHE A 36 5.61 -1.74 3.23
N VAL A 37 4.30 -1.90 3.38
CA VAL A 37 3.30 -0.94 2.92
C VAL A 37 2.75 -0.20 4.12
N THR A 38 3.13 1.06 4.30
CA THR A 38 2.66 1.91 5.40
C THR A 38 1.37 2.64 5.01
N THR A 39 0.35 2.57 5.85
CA THR A 39 -0.91 3.27 5.62
C THR A 39 -0.83 4.72 6.10
N SER A 40 -1.50 5.62 5.38
CA SER A 40 -1.65 7.03 5.75
C SER A 40 -3.03 7.31 6.37
N CYS A 41 -3.19 8.46 7.02
CA CYS A 41 -4.49 8.89 7.55
C CYS A 41 -5.58 8.94 6.46
N ALA A 42 -5.24 9.39 5.24
CA ALA A 42 -6.19 9.49 4.15
C ALA A 42 -6.65 8.10 3.67
N SER A 43 -5.72 7.19 3.41
CA SER A 43 -6.03 5.83 2.93
C SER A 43 -6.93 5.04 3.89
N ALA A 44 -6.82 5.28 5.19
CA ALA A 44 -7.67 4.60 6.17
C ALA A 44 -9.06 5.21 6.30
N ILE A 45 -9.22 6.52 6.08
CA ILE A 45 -10.54 7.16 6.03
C ILE A 45 -11.31 6.68 4.80
N ILE A 46 -10.63 6.55 3.66
CA ILE A 46 -11.22 6.03 2.42
C ILE A 46 -11.64 4.56 2.58
N GLY A 47 -10.99 3.82 3.49
CA GLY A 47 -11.32 2.42 3.75
C GLY A 47 -10.74 1.46 2.71
N ASP A 48 -9.61 1.82 2.10
CA ASP A 48 -8.92 0.92 1.16
C ASP A 48 -8.52 -0.38 1.87
N ASP A 49 -8.86 -1.51 1.26
CA ASP A 49 -8.53 -2.84 1.79
C ASP A 49 -7.08 -3.20 1.42
N ILE A 50 -6.15 -2.54 2.12
CA ILE A 50 -4.71 -2.68 1.92
C ILE A 50 -4.26 -4.12 2.18
N LYS A 51 -4.90 -4.82 3.13
CA LYS A 51 -4.54 -6.21 3.46
C LYS A 51 -4.78 -7.15 2.27
N SER A 52 -5.95 -7.09 1.63
CA SER A 52 -6.22 -7.94 0.47
C SER A 52 -5.25 -7.63 -0.68
N ILE A 53 -4.91 -6.37 -0.90
CA ILE A 53 -3.97 -5.96 -1.95
C ILE A 53 -2.58 -6.50 -1.69
N THR A 54 -2.09 -6.41 -0.45
CA THR A 54 -0.77 -6.94 -0.09
C THR A 54 -0.74 -8.46 -0.17
N ASP A 55 -1.79 -9.15 0.25
CA ASP A 55 -1.90 -10.62 0.19
C ASP A 55 -1.93 -11.13 -1.26
N GLU A 56 -2.62 -10.42 -2.16
CA GLU A 56 -2.59 -10.70 -3.60
C GLU A 56 -1.20 -10.44 -4.18
N MET A 57 -0.56 -9.34 -3.77
CA MET A 57 0.72 -8.95 -4.32
C MET A 57 1.83 -9.90 -3.91
N GLU A 58 1.88 -10.29 -2.64
CA GLU A 58 2.81 -11.31 -2.13
C GLU A 58 2.74 -12.62 -2.94
N LYS A 59 1.54 -13.06 -3.34
CA LYS A 59 1.37 -14.23 -4.21
C LYS A 59 1.93 -14.02 -5.62
N GLU A 60 1.80 -12.81 -6.17
CA GLU A 60 2.29 -12.47 -7.52
C GLU A 60 3.81 -12.33 -7.56
N ILE A 61 4.41 -11.56 -6.63
CA ILE A 61 5.86 -11.25 -6.64
C ILE A 61 6.71 -12.25 -5.85
N LYS A 62 6.09 -13.15 -5.06
CA LYS A 62 6.75 -14.20 -4.25
C LYS A 62 7.78 -13.68 -3.25
N ILE A 63 7.59 -12.44 -2.77
CA ILE A 63 8.32 -11.88 -1.65
C ILE A 63 7.32 -11.37 -0.60
N PRO A 64 7.66 -11.35 0.69
CA PRO A 64 6.77 -10.86 1.73
C PRO A 64 6.34 -9.41 1.46
N VAL A 65 5.02 -9.17 1.47
CA VAL A 65 4.45 -7.82 1.37
C VAL A 65 3.63 -7.56 2.63
N VAL A 66 4.22 -6.83 3.57
CA VAL A 66 3.63 -6.66 4.90
C VAL A 66 2.93 -5.30 4.98
N PRO A 67 1.60 -5.27 5.23
CA PRO A 67 0.91 -4.03 5.53
C PRO A 67 1.22 -3.59 6.97
N VAL A 68 1.64 -2.35 7.14
CA VAL A 68 1.89 -1.69 8.41
C VAL A 68 0.83 -0.61 8.59
N PHE A 69 -0.14 -0.88 9.45
CA PHE A 69 -1.20 0.07 9.77
C PHE A 69 -0.67 1.07 10.80
N CYS A 70 -0.24 2.24 10.34
CA CYS A 70 0.35 3.30 11.15
C CYS A 70 -0.44 4.62 11.03
N GLU A 71 -1.76 4.51 11.05
CA GLU A 71 -2.65 5.66 10.96
C GLU A 71 -2.56 6.53 12.21
N GLY A 72 -2.31 7.83 12.02
CA GLY A 72 -2.09 8.77 13.11
C GLY A 72 -3.25 8.88 14.11
N PHE A 73 -4.48 8.62 13.67
CA PHE A 73 -5.67 8.65 14.53
C PHE A 73 -5.98 7.33 15.24
N ARG A 74 -5.34 6.23 14.83
CA ARG A 74 -5.60 4.88 15.37
C ARG A 74 -4.65 4.53 16.52
N SER A 75 -3.56 5.28 16.67
CA SER A 75 -2.76 5.30 17.90
C SER A 75 -3.60 5.91 19.03
N LYS A 76 -4.17 5.05 19.88
CA LYS A 76 -4.56 5.45 21.23
C LYS A 76 -3.28 5.58 22.04
N ILE A 77 -2.90 6.81 22.37
CA ILE A 77 -2.11 7.07 23.57
C ILE A 77 -3.00 6.74 24.77
#